data_AF-A0A3M7GV42-F1
#
_entry.id   AF-A0A3M7GV42-F1
#
_cell.length_a   1.000
_cell.length_b   1.000
_cell.length_c   1.000
_cell.angle_alpha   90.00
_cell.angle_beta   90.00
_cell.angle_gamma   90.00
#
_symmetry.space_group_name_H-M   'P 1'
#
loop_
_entity.id
_entity.type
_entity.pdbx_description
1 polymer ?
#
loop_
_entity_poly.entity_id
_entity_poly.type
_entity_poly.pdbx_seq_one_letter_code
_entity_poly.pdbx_strand_id
1 'polypeptide(L)'
;MPPILTTIAFVLCCLAYTVSAARIRRDDDGEGSGHGDEGEEDGKTSTHGVIACVAYAILLIGAVLMRALKGPKTWLVHACTQAIGLVLVVASAALGIELAQSTHSFTDAHVVIGLLLFASIWVLALGGLLHHLSFRKYRRPTFIGTAHAWSARTIITLAIINGGLGLALAGGHGVGAYAAYGIVTGVIWICWVGFTIISMRRESRDAKA
;
A
#
# COMPACT_ATOMS: atom_id res chain seq x y z
N MET A 1 -9.94 -5.95 -21.77
CA MET A 1 -8.59 -6.27 -21.27
C MET A 1 -7.61 -5.08 -21.17
N PRO A 2 -7.73 -3.94 -21.90
CA PRO A 2 -6.71 -2.89 -21.81
C PRO A 2 -6.57 -2.15 -20.46
N PRO A 3 -7.59 -1.97 -19.58
CA PRO A 3 -7.44 -1.12 -18.39
C PRO A 3 -6.65 -1.78 -17.25
N ILE A 4 -6.53 -3.11 -17.23
CA ILE A 4 -5.86 -3.85 -16.15
C ILE A 4 -4.34 -3.80 -16.33
N LEU A 5 -3.87 -4.13 -17.55
CA LEU A 5 -2.45 -4.14 -17.86
C LEU A 5 -1.86 -2.74 -17.79
N THR A 6 -2.62 -1.73 -18.22
CA THR A 6 -2.24 -0.31 -18.07
C THR A 6 -2.19 0.11 -16.61
N THR A 7 -3.17 -0.25 -15.77
CA THR A 7 -3.12 0.10 -14.34
C THR A 7 -1.91 -0.55 -13.63
N ILE A 8 -1.65 -1.83 -13.90
CA ILE A 8 -0.51 -2.54 -13.28
C ILE A 8 0.82 -1.98 -13.80
N ALA A 9 0.98 -1.81 -15.11
CA ALA A 9 2.20 -1.26 -15.69
C ALA A 9 2.45 0.19 -15.22
N PHE A 10 1.39 0.97 -15.05
CA PHE A 10 1.47 2.34 -14.56
C PHE A 10 1.86 2.39 -13.08
N VAL A 11 1.25 1.57 -12.22
CA VAL A 11 1.61 1.46 -10.79
C VAL A 11 3.07 1.04 -10.64
N LEU A 12 3.53 0.06 -11.41
CA LEU A 12 4.92 -0.39 -11.38
C LEU A 12 5.89 0.68 -11.90
N CYS A 13 5.54 1.38 -12.98
CA CYS A 13 6.35 2.46 -13.55
C CYS A 13 6.47 3.65 -12.57
N CYS A 14 5.36 4.06 -11.97
CA CYS A 14 5.35 5.12 -10.98
C CYS A 14 6.13 4.74 -9.72
N LEU A 15 5.96 3.52 -9.22
CA LEU A 15 6.73 3.02 -8.08
C LEU A 15 8.23 2.99 -8.40
N ALA A 16 8.61 2.50 -9.59
CA ALA A 16 10.00 2.50 -10.03
C ALA A 16 10.56 3.93 -10.12
N TYR A 17 9.80 4.89 -10.64
CA TYR A 17 10.21 6.29 -10.69
C TYR A 17 10.44 6.88 -9.29
N THR A 18 9.53 6.64 -8.34
CA THR A 18 9.67 7.14 -6.96
C THR A 18 10.85 6.49 -6.23
N VAL A 19 11.06 5.19 -6.42
CA VAL A 19 12.22 4.48 -5.85
C VAL A 19 13.53 4.99 -6.46
N SER A 20 13.59 5.19 -7.77
CA SER A 20 14.78 5.74 -8.45
C SER A 20 15.07 7.18 -8.01
N ALA A 21 14.05 8.02 -7.86
CA ALA A 21 14.21 9.39 -7.38
C ALA A 21 14.71 9.45 -5.92
N ALA A 22 14.25 8.54 -5.06
CA ALA A 22 14.72 8.44 -3.68
C ALA A 22 16.17 7.91 -3.58
N ARG A 23 16.63 7.11 -4.55
CA ARG A 23 18.01 6.61 -4.61
C ARG A 23 19.00 7.69 -5.05
N ILE A 24 18.67 8.44 -6.10
CA ILE A 24 19.55 9.50 -6.63
C ILE A 24 19.85 10.55 -5.55
N ARG A 25 18.87 10.89 -4.70
CA ARG A 25 19.08 11.87 -3.63
C ARG A 25 20.04 11.40 -2.54
N ARG A 26 20.02 10.10 -2.19
CA ARG A 26 20.95 9.54 -1.19
C ARG A 26 22.41 9.60 -1.64
N ASP A 27 22.67 9.50 -2.94
CA ASP A 27 24.03 9.52 -3.45
C ASP A 27 24.65 10.93 -3.41
N ASP A 28 23.82 11.99 -3.49
CA ASP A 28 24.26 13.39 -3.40
C ASP A 28 24.55 13.84 -1.95
N ASP A 29 23.91 13.25 -0.95
CA ASP A 29 24.07 13.62 0.46
C ASP A 29 25.31 12.96 1.13
N GLY A 30 26.07 12.14 0.37
CA GLY A 30 27.16 11.27 0.86
C GLY A 30 28.53 11.92 1.15
N GLU A 31 28.70 13.22 0.98
CA GLU A 31 29.94 13.94 1.31
C GLU A 31 29.77 14.83 2.56
N GLY A 32 29.61 14.21 3.73
CA GLY A 32 29.57 14.95 5.00
C GLY A 32 29.94 14.07 6.19
N SER A 33 31.12 14.27 6.75
CA SER A 33 31.55 13.64 8.01
C SER A 33 30.74 14.21 9.19
N GLY A 34 29.56 13.64 9.45
CA GLY A 34 28.68 13.93 10.59
C GLY A 34 28.40 12.66 11.40
N HIS A 35 28.14 12.81 12.70
CA HIS A 35 27.94 11.76 13.70
C HIS A 35 27.11 10.57 13.20
N GLY A 36 27.61 9.34 13.38
CA GLY A 36 27.02 8.12 12.81
C GLY A 36 25.57 7.79 13.22
N ASP A 37 25.03 8.45 14.25
CA ASP A 37 23.64 8.29 14.70
C ASP A 37 22.63 8.97 13.75
N GLU A 38 22.93 10.20 13.30
CA GLU A 38 22.05 10.95 12.38
C GLU A 38 21.95 10.28 11.00
N GLY A 39 23.06 9.74 10.48
CA GLY A 39 23.08 9.00 9.22
C GLY A 39 22.36 7.65 9.29
N GLU A 40 22.36 6.99 10.46
CA GLU A 40 21.63 5.74 10.68
C GLU A 40 20.10 5.99 10.70
N GLU A 41 19.65 7.06 11.36
CA GLU A 41 18.23 7.44 11.39
C GLU A 41 17.68 7.84 10.02
N ASP A 42 18.42 8.62 9.22
CA ASP A 42 18.03 8.95 7.84
C ASP A 42 17.99 7.70 6.94
N GLY A 43 18.96 6.80 7.13
CA GLY A 43 19.00 5.48 6.52
C GLY A 43 17.74 4.65 6.84
N LYS A 44 17.30 4.62 8.09
CA LYS A 44 16.08 3.93 8.53
C LYS A 44 14.82 4.59 7.96
N THR A 45 14.75 5.91 7.97
CA THR A 45 13.58 6.70 7.50
C THR A 45 13.28 6.42 6.03
N SER A 46 14.28 6.56 5.16
CA SER A 46 14.06 6.30 3.73
C SER A 46 13.85 4.81 3.42
N THR A 47 14.47 3.89 4.19
CA THR A 47 14.21 2.44 4.05
C THR A 47 12.78 2.07 4.47
N HIS A 48 12.29 2.61 5.58
CA HIS A 48 10.91 2.45 6.04
C HIS A 48 9.90 2.88 4.96
N GLY A 49 10.09 4.08 4.41
CA GLY A 49 9.21 4.64 3.39
C GLY A 49 9.22 3.85 2.08
N VAL A 50 10.39 3.41 1.60
CA VAL A 50 10.49 2.59 0.39
C VAL A 50 9.81 1.23 0.58
N ILE A 51 10.06 0.54 1.70
CA ILE A 51 9.43 -0.75 1.98
C ILE A 51 7.91 -0.58 2.08
N ALA A 52 7.42 0.48 2.74
CA ALA A 52 5.99 0.78 2.82
C ALA A 52 5.37 0.93 1.41
N CYS A 53 5.96 1.77 0.56
CA CYS A 53 5.47 2.00 -0.81
C CYS A 53 5.38 0.69 -1.60
N VAL A 54 6.43 -0.14 -1.55
CA VAL A 54 6.45 -1.44 -2.23
C VAL A 54 5.39 -2.38 -1.64
N ALA A 55 5.25 -2.43 -0.32
CA ALA A 55 4.28 -3.29 0.36
C ALA A 55 2.85 -2.97 -0.07
N TYR A 56 2.44 -1.69 0.04
CA TYR A 56 1.09 -1.26 -0.33
C TYR A 56 0.81 -1.40 -1.83
N ALA A 57 1.83 -1.22 -2.69
CA ALA A 57 1.70 -1.48 -4.11
C ALA A 57 1.44 -2.97 -4.40
N ILE A 58 2.16 -3.89 -3.74
CA ILE A 58 1.93 -5.33 -3.87
C ILE A 58 0.52 -5.71 -3.39
N LEU A 59 0.08 -5.17 -2.24
CA LEU A 59 -1.27 -5.39 -1.72
C LEU A 59 -2.34 -4.93 -2.73
N LEU A 60 -2.17 -3.73 -3.29
CA LEU A 60 -3.05 -3.16 -4.32
C LEU A 60 -3.09 -4.02 -5.59
N ILE A 61 -1.93 -4.43 -6.11
CA ILE A 61 -1.83 -5.29 -7.30
C ILE A 61 -2.56 -6.61 -7.06
N GLY A 62 -2.35 -7.25 -5.91
CA GLY A 62 -3.06 -8.46 -5.51
C GLY A 62 -4.58 -8.30 -5.47
N ALA A 63 -5.06 -7.14 -5.00
CA ALA A 63 -6.48 -6.82 -4.95
C ALA A 63 -7.09 -6.53 -6.34
N VAL A 64 -6.31 -5.94 -7.25
CA VAL A 64 -6.70 -5.73 -8.66
C VAL A 64 -6.76 -7.08 -9.39
N LEU A 65 -5.73 -7.90 -9.26
CA LEU A 65 -5.63 -9.20 -9.94
C LEU A 65 -6.77 -10.14 -9.55
N MET A 66 -7.19 -10.17 -8.28
CA MET A 66 -8.31 -10.99 -7.82
C MET A 66 -9.62 -10.68 -8.56
N ARG A 67 -9.84 -9.41 -8.94
CA ARG A 67 -11.05 -8.94 -9.65
C ARG A 67 -10.88 -8.97 -11.17
N ALA A 68 -9.65 -8.84 -11.64
CA ALA A 68 -9.33 -8.79 -13.05
C ALA A 68 -9.27 -10.18 -13.71
N LEU A 69 -8.65 -11.14 -13.03
CA LEU A 69 -8.45 -12.49 -13.54
C LEU A 69 -9.70 -13.35 -13.28
N LYS A 70 -10.05 -14.18 -14.26
CA LYS A 70 -11.08 -15.22 -14.12
C LYS A 70 -10.39 -16.57 -14.10
N GLY A 71 -10.58 -17.34 -13.03
CA GLY A 71 -10.04 -18.70 -12.95
C GLY A 71 -10.13 -19.31 -11.55
N PRO A 72 -10.04 -20.64 -11.44
CA PRO A 72 -10.19 -21.35 -10.16
C PRO A 72 -9.01 -21.11 -9.19
N LYS A 73 -7.88 -20.59 -9.68
CA LYS A 73 -6.65 -20.37 -8.90
C LYS A 73 -6.35 -18.89 -8.62
N THR A 74 -7.24 -17.96 -8.99
CA THR A 74 -7.00 -16.51 -8.80
C THR A 74 -6.89 -16.11 -7.34
N TRP A 75 -7.61 -16.81 -6.46
CA TRP A 75 -7.50 -16.63 -5.01
C TRP A 75 -6.07 -16.92 -4.49
N LEU A 76 -5.33 -17.84 -5.12
CA LEU A 76 -3.97 -18.17 -4.71
C LEU A 76 -3.01 -17.03 -5.05
N VAL A 77 -3.16 -16.44 -6.25
CA VAL A 77 -2.39 -15.24 -6.64
C VAL A 77 -2.66 -14.09 -5.67
N HIS A 78 -3.93 -13.89 -5.30
CA HIS A 78 -4.30 -12.92 -4.27
C HIS A 78 -3.64 -13.25 -2.93
N ALA A 79 -3.80 -14.48 -2.42
CA ALA A 79 -3.23 -14.89 -1.14
C ALA A 79 -1.69 -14.73 -1.09
N CYS A 80 -0.97 -15.12 -2.15
CA CYS A 80 0.48 -14.98 -2.22
C CYS A 80 0.90 -13.51 -2.21
N THR A 81 0.27 -12.67 -3.03
CA THR A 81 0.57 -11.22 -3.04
C THR A 81 0.24 -10.56 -1.70
N GLN A 82 -0.88 -10.94 -1.07
CA GLN A 82 -1.23 -10.42 0.26
C GLN A 82 -0.23 -10.88 1.33
N ALA A 83 0.23 -12.13 1.29
CA ALA A 83 1.23 -12.64 2.23
C ALA A 83 2.58 -11.90 2.09
N ILE A 84 3.06 -11.70 0.85
CA ILE A 84 4.28 -10.95 0.59
C ILE A 84 4.14 -9.49 1.08
N GLY A 85 3.03 -8.83 0.73
CA GLY A 85 2.76 -7.47 1.18
C GLY A 85 2.70 -7.36 2.71
N LEU A 86 2.09 -8.35 3.39
CA LEU A 86 1.98 -8.38 4.85
C LEU A 86 3.36 -8.48 5.53
N VAL A 87 4.25 -9.32 5.02
CA VAL A 87 5.63 -9.44 5.54
C VAL A 87 6.36 -8.10 5.40
N LEU A 88 6.23 -7.43 4.25
CA LEU A 88 6.85 -6.12 4.04
C LEU A 88 6.23 -5.02 4.92
N VAL A 89 4.92 -5.05 5.14
CA VAL A 89 4.25 -4.13 6.08
C VAL A 89 4.77 -4.34 7.50
N VAL A 90 5.00 -5.58 7.94
CA VAL A 90 5.62 -5.86 9.25
C VAL A 90 7.03 -5.30 9.33
N ALA A 91 7.87 -5.55 8.30
CA ALA A 91 9.24 -5.04 8.27
C ALA A 91 9.28 -3.50 8.28
N SER A 92 8.44 -2.85 7.48
CA SER A 92 8.30 -1.40 7.47
C SER A 92 7.81 -0.87 8.82
N ALA A 93 6.74 -1.47 9.39
CA ALA A 93 6.21 -1.04 10.68
C ALA A 93 7.24 -1.17 11.82
N ALA A 94 8.08 -2.22 11.82
CA ALA A 94 9.15 -2.36 12.80
C ALA A 94 10.13 -1.17 12.75
N LEU A 95 10.63 -0.83 11.56
CA LEU A 95 11.49 0.35 11.37
C LEU A 95 10.79 1.66 11.78
N GLY A 96 9.51 1.80 11.44
CA GLY A 96 8.74 2.99 11.78
C GLY A 96 8.49 3.15 13.29
N ILE A 97 8.31 2.04 14.00
CA ILE A 97 8.17 2.03 15.47
C ILE A 97 9.51 2.40 16.12
N GLU A 98 10.62 1.87 15.65
CA GLU A 98 11.95 2.25 16.15
C GLU A 98 12.21 3.75 15.96
N LEU A 99 11.91 4.30 14.78
CA LEU A 99 12.01 5.74 14.50
C LEU A 99 11.09 6.56 15.41
N ALA A 100 9.85 6.10 15.62
CA ALA A 100 8.91 6.80 16.50
C ALA A 100 9.37 6.81 17.97
N GLN A 101 10.09 5.76 18.39
CA GLN A 101 10.70 5.70 19.71
C GLN A 101 11.87 6.67 19.86
N SER A 102 12.80 6.70 18.89
CA SER A 102 13.98 7.56 18.97
C SER A 102 13.63 9.04 18.87
N THR A 103 12.67 9.39 18.01
CA THR A 103 12.24 10.77 17.77
C THR A 103 11.10 11.24 18.68
N HIS A 104 10.59 10.38 19.58
CA HIS A 104 9.43 10.65 20.43
C HIS A 104 8.15 11.12 19.67
N SER A 105 7.96 10.64 18.43
CA SER A 105 6.91 11.09 17.48
C SER A 105 5.62 10.25 17.50
N PHE A 106 5.36 9.49 18.57
CA PHE A 106 4.17 8.61 18.63
C PHE A 106 2.82 9.32 18.54
N THR A 107 2.77 10.61 18.82
CA THR A 107 1.55 11.43 18.70
C THR A 107 1.36 12.01 17.31
N ASP A 108 2.34 11.89 16.42
CA ASP A 108 2.24 12.41 15.06
C ASP A 108 1.20 11.65 14.25
N ALA A 109 0.46 12.39 13.42
CA ALA A 109 -0.64 11.85 12.65
C ALA A 109 -0.21 10.67 11.75
N HIS A 110 0.99 10.75 11.16
CA HIS A 110 1.56 9.66 10.36
C HIS A 110 1.75 8.38 11.17
N VAL A 111 2.30 8.47 12.38
CA VAL A 111 2.58 7.31 13.22
C VAL A 111 1.28 6.68 13.71
N VAL A 112 0.35 7.49 14.22
CA VAL A 112 -0.96 7.02 14.70
C VAL A 112 -1.75 6.35 13.58
N ILE A 113 -1.86 6.99 12.41
CA ILE A 113 -2.57 6.43 11.26
C ILE A 113 -1.85 5.18 10.72
N GLY A 114 -0.51 5.19 10.70
CA GLY A 114 0.32 4.04 10.31
C GLY A 114 0.06 2.81 11.18
N LEU A 115 -0.01 2.97 12.50
CA LEU A 115 -0.33 1.89 13.43
C LEU A 115 -1.77 1.38 13.27
N LEU A 116 -2.73 2.29 13.04
CA LEU A 116 -4.11 1.90 12.74
C LEU A 116 -4.22 1.12 11.43
N LEU A 117 -3.48 1.54 10.39
CA LEU A 117 -3.38 0.82 9.12
C LEU A 117 -2.76 -0.56 9.32
N PHE A 118 -1.67 -0.65 10.09
CA PHE A 118 -1.01 -1.91 10.42
C PHE A 118 -1.99 -2.90 11.08
N ALA A 119 -2.67 -2.47 12.14
CA ALA A 119 -3.68 -3.28 12.82
C ALA A 119 -4.84 -3.66 11.90
N SER A 120 -5.33 -2.71 11.10
CA SER A 120 -6.45 -2.92 10.18
C SER A 120 -6.10 -3.96 9.11
N ILE A 121 -4.89 -3.94 8.55
CA ILE A 121 -4.44 -4.93 7.56
C ILE A 121 -4.49 -6.35 8.11
N TRP A 122 -4.12 -6.56 9.37
CA TRP A 122 -4.25 -7.88 10.02
C TRP A 122 -5.70 -8.32 10.14
N VAL A 123 -6.60 -7.42 10.55
CA VAL A 123 -8.05 -7.68 10.57
C VAL A 123 -8.55 -8.05 9.16
N LEU A 124 -8.06 -7.37 8.12
CA LEU A 124 -8.41 -7.70 6.73
C LEU A 124 -7.86 -9.05 6.29
N ALA A 125 -6.62 -9.39 6.64
CA ALA A 125 -5.99 -10.66 6.27
C ALA A 125 -6.76 -11.83 6.88
N LEU A 126 -7.05 -11.75 8.19
CA LEU A 126 -7.85 -12.75 8.90
C LEU A 126 -9.29 -12.80 8.37
N GLY A 127 -9.92 -11.64 8.18
CA GLY A 127 -11.27 -11.55 7.61
C GLY A 127 -11.36 -12.13 6.19
N GLY A 128 -10.33 -11.90 5.36
CA GLY A 128 -10.22 -12.46 4.01
C GLY A 128 -10.11 -13.98 4.02
N LEU A 129 -9.30 -14.53 4.93
CA LEU A 129 -9.18 -15.98 5.13
C LEU A 129 -10.50 -16.59 5.60
N LEU A 130 -11.14 -16.00 6.62
CA LEU A 130 -12.44 -16.47 7.14
C LEU A 130 -13.53 -16.41 6.07
N HIS A 131 -13.57 -15.34 5.29
CA HIS A 131 -14.48 -15.23 4.15
C HIS A 131 -14.21 -16.33 3.12
N HIS A 132 -12.95 -16.56 2.75
CA HIS A 132 -12.61 -17.59 1.78
C HIS A 132 -13.03 -18.99 2.25
N LEU A 133 -12.73 -19.35 3.50
CA LEU A 133 -13.11 -20.65 4.07
C LEU A 133 -14.64 -20.81 4.07
N SER A 134 -15.36 -19.74 4.42
CA SER A 134 -16.83 -19.72 4.41
C SER A 134 -17.39 -19.84 2.99
N PHE A 135 -16.81 -19.14 2.01
CA PHE A 135 -17.23 -19.21 0.62
C PHE A 135 -16.98 -20.59 0.02
N ARG A 136 -15.86 -21.25 0.38
CA ARG A 136 -15.56 -22.63 -0.04
C ARG A 136 -16.61 -23.62 0.47
N LYS A 137 -17.10 -23.44 1.71
CA LYS A 137 -18.10 -24.32 2.34
C LYS A 137 -19.52 -24.06 1.84
N TYR A 138 -19.93 -22.80 1.75
CA TYR A 138 -21.33 -22.43 1.54
C TYR A 138 -21.64 -21.89 0.14
N ARG A 139 -20.62 -21.58 -0.68
CA ARG A 139 -20.72 -20.99 -2.04
C ARG A 139 -21.67 -19.80 -2.16
N ARG A 140 -21.82 -19.04 -1.08
CA ARG A 140 -22.70 -17.87 -1.00
C ARG A 140 -21.91 -16.65 -0.52
N PRO A 141 -22.28 -15.44 -0.96
CA PRO A 141 -21.71 -14.22 -0.41
C PRO A 141 -21.94 -14.17 1.10
N THR A 142 -20.95 -13.71 1.84
CA THR A 142 -21.00 -13.57 3.30
C THR A 142 -20.85 -12.12 3.67
N PHE A 143 -21.47 -11.69 4.77
CA PHE A 143 -21.28 -10.35 5.33
C PHE A 143 -19.79 -9.98 5.49
N ILE A 144 -18.96 -10.91 5.98
CA ILE A 144 -17.51 -10.73 6.14
C ILE A 144 -16.82 -10.40 4.81
N GLY A 145 -17.24 -11.02 3.71
CA GLY A 145 -16.70 -10.76 2.38
C GLY A 145 -17.01 -9.35 1.87
N THR A 146 -18.24 -8.88 2.10
CA THR A 146 -18.65 -7.51 1.78
C THR A 146 -17.88 -6.50 2.61
N ALA A 147 -17.76 -6.74 3.93
CA ALA A 147 -17.00 -5.90 4.85
C ALA A 147 -15.51 -5.86 4.44
N HIS A 148 -14.88 -7.01 4.23
CA HIS A 148 -13.49 -7.11 3.76
C HIS A 148 -13.26 -6.30 2.48
N ALA A 149 -14.15 -6.45 1.48
CA ALA A 149 -14.01 -5.73 0.22
C ALA A 149 -14.14 -4.21 0.37
N TRP A 150 -15.05 -3.71 1.22
CA TRP A 150 -15.21 -2.28 1.48
C TRP A 150 -14.07 -1.71 2.32
N SER A 151 -13.68 -2.39 3.40
CA SER A 151 -12.55 -1.99 4.23
C SER A 151 -11.24 -1.96 3.44
N ALA A 152 -11.04 -2.87 2.49
CA ALA A 152 -9.87 -2.86 1.63
C ALA A 152 -9.81 -1.61 0.74
N ARG A 153 -10.95 -1.09 0.28
CA ARG A 153 -11.00 0.12 -0.55
C ARG A 153 -10.65 1.37 0.26
N THR A 154 -11.14 1.46 1.49
CA THR A 154 -10.87 2.61 2.37
C THR A 154 -9.41 2.63 2.83
N ILE A 155 -8.82 1.46 3.10
CA ILE A 155 -7.42 1.34 3.52
C ILE A 155 -6.44 1.84 2.46
N ILE A 156 -6.68 1.59 1.17
CA ILE A 156 -5.80 2.12 0.11
C ILE A 156 -5.79 3.65 0.12
N THR A 157 -6.95 4.29 0.27
CA THR A 157 -7.02 5.75 0.39
C THR A 157 -6.27 6.25 1.61
N LEU A 158 -6.48 5.61 2.76
CA LEU A 158 -5.82 6.00 4.01
C LEU A 158 -4.30 5.77 3.94
N ALA A 159 -3.83 4.73 3.26
CA ALA A 159 -2.40 4.47 3.05
C ALA A 159 -1.73 5.55 2.18
N ILE A 160 -2.41 6.05 1.15
CA ILE A 160 -1.91 7.16 0.33
C ILE A 160 -1.84 8.45 1.15
N ILE A 161 -2.87 8.76 1.93
CA ILE A 161 -2.84 9.93 2.84
C ILE A 161 -1.69 9.77 3.84
N ASN A 162 -1.55 8.58 4.42
CA ASN A 162 -0.51 8.31 5.42
C ASN A 162 0.91 8.43 4.84
N GLY A 163 1.14 7.97 3.62
CA GLY A 163 2.45 8.13 2.98
C GLY A 163 2.78 9.60 2.70
N GLY A 164 1.79 10.43 2.37
CA GLY A 164 1.97 11.87 2.23
C GLY A 164 2.31 12.54 3.57
N LEU A 165 1.65 12.14 4.65
CA LEU A 165 1.97 12.57 6.01
C LEU A 165 3.38 12.13 6.43
N GLY A 166 3.81 10.93 6.02
CA GLY A 166 5.17 10.44 6.29
C GLY A 166 6.23 11.23 5.55
N LEU A 167 5.98 11.60 4.28
CA LEU A 167 6.86 12.47 3.52
C LEU A 167 6.98 13.87 4.16
N ALA A 168 5.88 14.41 4.68
CA ALA A 168 5.87 15.67 5.40
C ALA A 168 6.61 15.57 6.75
N LEU A 169 6.42 14.48 7.50
CA LEU A 169 7.08 14.25 8.78
C LEU A 169 8.59 14.06 8.62
N ALA A 170 9.03 13.38 7.56
CA ALA A 170 10.46 13.20 7.27
C ALA A 170 11.19 14.53 7.03
N GLY A 171 10.48 15.59 6.62
CA GLY A 171 11.07 16.93 6.46
C GLY A 171 12.20 16.99 5.43
N GLY A 172 12.83 18.15 5.24
CA GLY A 172 14.05 18.25 4.40
C GLY A 172 13.86 17.98 2.90
N HIS A 173 12.64 17.85 2.39
CA HIS A 173 12.33 17.61 0.98
C HIS A 173 11.99 18.92 0.23
N GLY A 174 12.45 19.05 -1.01
CA GLY A 174 12.06 20.16 -1.89
C GLY A 174 10.61 20.02 -2.40
N VAL A 175 10.04 21.13 -2.88
CA VAL A 175 8.66 21.18 -3.44
C VAL A 175 8.42 20.12 -4.51
N GLY A 176 9.45 19.79 -5.30
CA GLY A 176 9.38 18.76 -6.33
C GLY A 176 9.05 17.36 -5.80
N ALA A 177 9.53 16.99 -4.60
CA ALA A 177 9.25 15.68 -4.01
C ALA A 177 7.78 15.55 -3.57
N TYR A 178 7.23 16.60 -2.94
CA TYR A 178 5.82 16.64 -2.57
C TYR A 178 4.91 16.61 -3.80
N ALA A 179 5.26 17.38 -4.85
CA ALA A 179 4.54 17.39 -6.10
C ALA A 179 4.58 16.02 -6.79
N ALA A 180 5.75 15.39 -6.87
CA ALA A 180 5.92 14.06 -7.44
C ALA A 180 5.07 13.02 -6.69
N TYR A 181 5.11 13.02 -5.36
CA TYR A 181 4.30 12.13 -4.54
C TYR A 181 2.80 12.35 -4.79
N GLY A 182 2.33 13.61 -4.75
CA GLY A 182 0.92 13.95 -4.95
C GLY A 182 0.40 13.56 -6.32
N ILE A 183 1.17 13.83 -7.39
CA ILE A 183 0.79 13.47 -8.76
C ILE A 183 0.73 11.94 -8.91
N VAL A 184 1.80 11.25 -8.51
CA VAL A 184 1.89 9.79 -8.66
C VAL A 184 0.77 9.09 -7.91
N THR A 185 0.61 9.40 -6.62
CA THR A 185 -0.41 8.74 -5.80
C THR A 185 -1.83 9.16 -6.17
N GLY A 186 -2.03 10.40 -6.61
CA GLY A 186 -3.31 10.88 -7.15
C GLY A 186 -3.75 10.09 -8.38
N VAL A 187 -2.85 9.86 -9.34
CA VAL A 187 -3.18 9.05 -10.52
C VAL A 187 -3.46 7.60 -10.15
N ILE A 188 -2.64 6.99 -9.28
CA ILE A 188 -2.86 5.62 -8.79
C ILE A 188 -4.24 5.51 -8.14
N TRP A 189 -4.62 6.49 -7.31
CA TRP A 189 -5.91 6.52 -6.63
C TRP A 189 -7.08 6.63 -7.61
N ILE A 190 -6.99 7.52 -8.61
CA ILE A 190 -8.02 7.67 -9.66
C ILE A 190 -8.19 6.35 -10.43
N CYS A 191 -7.08 5.70 -10.82
CA CYS A 191 -7.12 4.40 -11.49
C CYS A 191 -7.77 3.33 -10.61
N TRP A 192 -7.44 3.29 -9.31
CA TRP A 192 -8.02 2.36 -8.34
C TRP A 192 -9.53 2.55 -8.16
N VAL A 193 -9.99 3.80 -8.03
CA VAL A 193 -11.41 4.14 -7.91
C VAL A 193 -12.15 3.78 -9.20
N GLY A 194 -11.61 4.17 -10.36
CA GLY A 194 -12.17 3.83 -11.66
C GLY A 194 -12.30 2.32 -11.87
N PHE A 195 -11.24 1.56 -11.57
CA PHE A 195 -11.24 0.10 -11.62
C PHE A 195 -12.32 -0.50 -10.69
N THR A 196 -12.43 0.02 -9.47
CA THR A 196 -13.42 -0.44 -8.49
C THR A 196 -14.85 -0.23 -9.01
N ILE A 197 -15.16 0.96 -9.54
CA ILE A 197 -16.48 1.27 -10.11
C ILE A 197 -16.80 0.34 -11.28
N ILE A 198 -15.83 0.12 -12.19
CA ILE A 198 -16.01 -0.78 -13.33
C ILE A 198 -16.24 -2.22 -12.87
N SER A 199 -15.47 -2.71 -11.88
CA SER A 199 -15.64 -4.06 -11.31
C SER A 199 -17.04 -4.24 -10.75
N MET A 200 -17.49 -3.30 -9.91
CA MET A 200 -18.82 -3.35 -9.29
C MET A 200 -19.94 -3.33 -10.33
N ARG A 201 -19.82 -2.50 -11.38
CA ARG A 201 -20.79 -2.47 -12.48
C ARG A 201 -20.86 -3.79 -13.25
N ARG A 202 -19.73 -4.48 -13.42
CA ARG A 202 -19.68 -5.80 -14.08
C ARG A 202 -20.36 -6.86 -13.21
N GLU A 203 -20.05 -6.90 -11.93
CA GLU A 203 -20.67 -7.82 -10.96
C GLU A 203 -22.21 -7.65 -10.93
N SER A 204 -22.69 -6.41 -10.90
CA SER A 204 -24.14 -6.12 -10.93
C SER A 204 -24.82 -6.50 -12.25
N ARG A 205 -24.11 -6.51 -13.37
CA ARG A 205 -24.65 -6.96 -14.67
C ARG A 205 -24.73 -8.48 -14.73
N ASP A 206 -23.68 -9.16 -14.29
CA ASP A 206 -23.61 -10.62 -14.26
C ASP A 206 -24.66 -11.22 -13.28
N ALA A 207 -25.04 -10.49 -12.23
CA ALA A 207 -26.09 -10.90 -11.29
C ALA A 207 -27.53 -10.74 -11.83
N LYS A 208 -27.73 -10.00 -12.92
CA LYS A 208 -29.05 -9.77 -13.56
C LYS A 208 -29.28 -10.62 -14.81
N ALA A 209 -28.24 -11.25 -15.33
CA ALA A 209 -28.28 -12.14 -16.49
C ALA A 209 -28.55 -13.59 -16.04
#